data_AF-A0A7S0ZVI5-F1
#
_entry.id   AF-A0A7S0ZVI5-F1
#
_cell.length_a   1.000
_cell.length_b   1.000
_cell.length_c   1.000
_cell.angle_alpha   90.00
_cell.angle_beta   90.00
_cell.angle_gamma   90.00
#
_symmetry.space_group_name_H-M   'P 1'
#
loop_
_entity.id
_entity.type
_entity.pdbx_description
1 polymer ?
#
loop_
_entity_poly.entity_id
_entity_poly.type
_entity_poly.pdbx_seq_one_letter_code
_entity_poly.pdbx_strand_id
1 'polypeptide(L)'
;ARDTLGLAVCTAHAKGEKLLSMPGGRGLTASPGWFEDLFGFRETNYEETRRLFEVGDGVLRCKHNGAQFYVGPFEVLSVEDLRSRLEQAVVGMDQHLGTISFKNIVGDVRALHADPKNAGSVFQVASQFNCLEMTEPGVRPEDGITRYHSDPTQGPACALSCPAATVYRNYLVNERGQGGGHQIECLSGVGELLNNRRHQHWKLCNGYCLPDKGLKKVNDLLLDPDLSAACRSRLQVGVHWDTDVKSKNHRVCQIFASALPVSYAKSTRSEEWAPFAQVVLDGAYEATLAAAAVLAAKRQTRLKVYLTAVGGGAFGNRTSWILAALDRALRIHGAAPLDVLLVHYGTLPRGAFKELERRPRISISGEQPAHLDRDLTSKFKTLFRHLDSNGDGVLDHQDLEKTLPLLDPDLVEADDVEDILAGAGSENGELRFSEFVAWVHAAKCPITTRLLAEVSR
;
A
#
# COMPACT_ATOMS: atom_id res chain seq x y z
N ALA A 1 -30.48 -16.85 45.47
CA ALA A 1 -30.50 -15.45 45.05
C ALA A 1 -29.54 -15.31 43.87
N ARG A 2 -30.11 -15.14 42.67
CA ARG A 2 -29.40 -14.83 41.41
C ARG A 2 -29.46 -13.32 41.29
N ASP A 3 -28.33 -12.66 41.08
CA ASP A 3 -28.31 -11.27 40.61
C ASP A 3 -27.68 -11.22 39.22
N THR A 4 -28.55 -10.81 38.30
CA THR A 4 -28.38 -10.54 36.88
C THR A 4 -27.90 -9.10 36.71
N LEU A 5 -26.79 -8.87 36.01
CA LEU A 5 -26.44 -7.57 35.47
C LEU A 5 -26.23 -7.70 33.96
N GLY A 6 -27.16 -7.10 33.23
CA GLY A 6 -27.37 -7.26 31.80
C GLY A 6 -26.30 -6.59 30.93
N LEU A 7 -26.02 -7.23 29.80
CA LEU A 7 -25.34 -6.62 28.67
C LEU A 7 -26.23 -5.53 28.06
N ALA A 8 -25.77 -4.28 28.14
CA ALA A 8 -26.29 -3.21 27.31
C ALA A 8 -25.62 -3.26 25.92
N VAL A 9 -26.40 -3.66 24.92
CA VAL A 9 -26.05 -3.52 23.50
C VAL A 9 -26.28 -2.06 23.12
N CYS A 10 -25.21 -1.28 22.97
CA CYS A 10 -25.29 0.08 22.41
C CYS A 10 -25.10 0.02 20.90
N THR A 11 -26.19 0.26 20.17
CA THR A 11 -26.23 0.53 18.74
C THR A 11 -25.61 1.89 18.43
N ALA A 12 -24.55 1.90 17.62
CA ALA A 12 -23.88 3.13 17.20
C ALA A 12 -24.70 3.85 16.11
N HIS A 13 -25.00 5.13 16.34
CA HIS A 13 -25.39 6.08 15.30
C HIS A 13 -24.19 7.00 15.03
N ALA A 14 -23.45 6.74 13.95
CA ALA A 14 -22.43 7.65 13.44
C ALA A 14 -23.03 8.48 12.30
N LYS A 15 -23.11 9.80 12.50
CA LYS A 15 -23.51 10.76 11.47
C LYS A 15 -22.34 10.98 10.50
N GLY A 16 -22.59 10.74 9.21
CA GLY A 16 -22.30 11.74 8.17
C GLY A 16 -20.88 11.88 7.61
N GLU A 17 -20.08 10.83 7.48
CA GLU A 17 -19.02 10.78 6.45
C GLU A 17 -19.21 9.52 5.61
N LYS A 18 -19.24 9.65 4.29
CA LYS A 18 -19.39 8.50 3.37
C LYS A 18 -18.15 7.63 3.44
N LEU A 19 -18.17 6.65 4.34
CA LEU A 19 -17.25 5.53 4.38
C LEU A 19 -17.20 4.91 2.97
N LEU A 20 -16.01 4.86 2.36
CA LEU A 20 -15.81 4.13 1.11
C LEU A 20 -16.20 2.67 1.36
N SER A 21 -17.31 2.24 0.75
CA SER A 21 -17.72 0.83 0.79
C SER A 21 -16.67 0.00 0.08
N MET A 22 -15.91 -0.82 0.81
CA MET A 22 -14.92 -1.68 0.18
C MET A 22 -15.56 -2.87 -0.53
N PRO A 23 -14.90 -3.43 -1.56
CA PRO A 23 -15.37 -4.62 -2.25
C PRO A 23 -15.40 -5.82 -1.33
N GLY A 24 -16.63 -6.25 -1.05
CA GLY A 24 -16.89 -7.57 -0.57
C GLY A 24 -17.38 -8.48 -1.67
N GLY A 25 -16.89 -9.72 -1.65
CA GLY A 25 -17.32 -10.79 -2.55
C GLY A 25 -18.75 -11.24 -2.27
N ARG A 26 -19.74 -10.36 -2.47
CA ARG A 26 -21.15 -10.74 -2.62
C ARG A 26 -21.40 -11.12 -4.09
N GLY A 27 -20.74 -12.22 -4.43
CA GLY A 27 -20.71 -13.02 -5.64
C GLY A 27 -19.85 -14.25 -5.30
N LEU A 28 -20.09 -15.41 -5.92
CA LEU A 28 -19.50 -16.73 -5.58
C LEU A 28 -19.05 -16.80 -4.10
N THR A 29 -20.00 -16.89 -3.17
CA THR A 29 -19.67 -16.93 -1.74
C THR A 29 -18.83 -18.18 -1.47
N ALA A 30 -17.62 -17.99 -0.91
CA ALA A 30 -16.91 -19.12 -0.35
C ALA A 30 -17.78 -19.72 0.76
N SER A 31 -18.12 -21.01 0.61
CA SER A 31 -18.92 -21.75 1.57
C SER A 31 -18.14 -21.90 2.89
N PRO A 32 -18.82 -22.05 4.04
CA PRO A 32 -18.19 -22.59 5.25
C PRO A 32 -17.47 -23.93 4.98
N GLY A 33 -17.90 -24.66 3.95
CA GLY A 33 -17.25 -25.87 3.45
C GLY A 33 -16.09 -25.65 2.47
N TRP A 34 -15.66 -24.41 2.15
CA TRP A 34 -14.66 -24.14 1.10
C TRP A 34 -13.40 -25.00 1.22
N PHE A 35 -12.91 -25.19 2.45
CA PHE A 35 -11.73 -26.00 2.73
C PHE A 35 -12.02 -27.50 2.56
N GLU A 36 -13.12 -27.97 3.15
CA GLU A 36 -13.58 -29.36 3.08
C GLU A 36 -13.89 -29.79 1.64
N ASP A 37 -14.51 -28.91 0.85
CA ASP A 37 -14.83 -29.13 -0.57
C ASP A 37 -13.55 -29.35 -1.42
N LEU A 38 -12.45 -28.67 -1.08
CA LEU A 38 -11.19 -28.74 -1.84
C LEU A 38 -10.29 -29.88 -1.38
N PHE A 39 -10.24 -30.14 -0.08
CA PHE A 39 -9.25 -31.04 0.51
C PHE A 39 -9.86 -32.33 1.07
N GLY A 40 -11.19 -32.43 1.11
CA GLY A 40 -11.92 -33.63 1.52
C GLY A 40 -12.02 -33.84 3.04
N PHE A 41 -11.52 -32.90 3.85
CA PHE A 41 -11.60 -32.97 5.31
C PHE A 41 -11.83 -31.58 5.90
N ARG A 42 -12.43 -31.52 7.10
CA ARG A 42 -12.58 -30.26 7.84
C ARG A 42 -11.25 -29.81 8.42
N GLU A 43 -10.98 -28.51 8.34
CA GLU A 43 -9.85 -27.91 9.04
C GLU A 43 -10.00 -28.11 10.56
N THR A 44 -9.02 -28.76 11.19
CA THR A 44 -9.02 -29.07 12.64
C THR A 44 -7.94 -28.27 13.35
N ASN A 45 -7.16 -28.89 14.25
CA ASN A 45 -6.04 -28.21 14.87
C ASN A 45 -4.91 -27.98 13.86
N TYR A 46 -4.09 -26.96 14.15
CA TYR A 46 -3.07 -26.48 13.23
C TYR A 46 -2.07 -27.58 12.82
N GLU A 47 -1.58 -28.39 13.77
CA GLU A 47 -0.58 -29.42 13.48
C GLU A 47 -1.16 -30.63 12.72
N GLU A 48 -2.36 -31.07 13.05
CA GLU A 48 -3.07 -32.11 12.29
C GLU A 48 -3.32 -31.66 10.86
N THR A 49 -3.85 -30.45 10.69
CA THR A 49 -4.12 -29.87 9.37
C THR A 49 -2.82 -29.75 8.58
N ARG A 50 -1.76 -29.19 9.18
CA ARG A 50 -0.44 -29.04 8.55
C ARG A 50 0.13 -30.38 8.08
N ARG A 51 0.03 -31.44 8.88
CA ARG A 51 0.57 -32.77 8.56
C ARG A 51 -0.08 -33.39 7.31
N LEU A 52 -1.30 -32.99 6.99
CA LEU A 52 -2.04 -33.45 5.80
C LEU A 52 -1.60 -32.77 4.51
N PHE A 53 -0.70 -31.79 4.58
CA PHE A 53 -0.13 -31.15 3.40
C PHE A 53 1.38 -31.37 3.30
N GLU A 54 1.88 -31.38 2.08
CA GLU A 54 3.30 -31.30 1.75
C GLU A 54 3.49 -30.50 0.47
N VAL A 55 4.66 -29.90 0.31
CA VAL A 55 5.04 -29.19 -0.93
C VAL A 55 6.36 -29.75 -1.45
N GLY A 56 6.38 -30.04 -2.75
CA GLY A 56 7.58 -30.41 -3.51
C GLY A 56 7.48 -29.82 -4.92
N ASP A 57 8.59 -29.32 -5.45
CA ASP A 57 8.66 -28.73 -6.80
C ASP A 57 7.59 -27.65 -7.08
N GLY A 58 7.24 -26.87 -6.05
CA GLY A 58 6.21 -25.83 -6.14
C GLY A 58 4.77 -26.35 -6.19
N VAL A 59 4.53 -27.64 -5.99
CA VAL A 59 3.21 -28.27 -5.96
C VAL A 59 2.83 -28.62 -4.52
N LEU A 60 1.68 -28.15 -4.06
CA LEU A 60 1.01 -28.59 -2.84
C LEU A 60 0.29 -29.90 -3.10
N ARG A 61 0.55 -30.92 -2.29
CA ARG A 61 -0.22 -32.17 -2.25
C ARG A 61 -0.98 -32.28 -0.94
N CYS A 62 -2.29 -32.46 -1.02
CA CYS A 62 -3.11 -32.91 0.09
C CYS A 62 -3.00 -34.43 0.22
N LYS A 63 -2.50 -34.93 1.35
CA LYS A 63 -2.36 -36.37 1.64
C LYS A 63 -3.70 -37.06 1.90
N HIS A 64 -4.74 -36.30 2.25
CA HIS A 64 -6.05 -36.87 2.57
C HIS A 64 -6.80 -37.33 1.33
N ASN A 65 -6.95 -36.45 0.32
CA ASN A 65 -7.70 -36.74 -0.90
C ASN A 65 -6.83 -36.82 -2.17
N GLY A 66 -5.51 -36.65 -2.06
CA GLY A 66 -4.57 -36.66 -3.19
C GLY A 66 -4.62 -35.40 -4.06
N ALA A 67 -5.40 -34.38 -3.71
CA ALA A 67 -5.52 -33.18 -4.52
C ALA A 67 -4.17 -32.44 -4.62
N GLN A 68 -3.83 -32.03 -5.84
CA GLN A 68 -2.62 -31.30 -6.14
C GLN A 68 -2.92 -29.93 -6.74
N PHE A 69 -2.14 -28.93 -6.35
CA PHE A 69 -2.25 -27.55 -6.82
C PHE A 69 -0.86 -26.94 -6.92
N TYR A 70 -0.59 -26.17 -7.97
CA TYR A 70 0.65 -25.42 -8.08
C TYR A 70 0.59 -24.17 -7.18
N VAL A 71 1.49 -24.13 -6.19
CA VAL A 71 1.70 -22.99 -5.28
C VAL A 71 2.47 -21.88 -5.98
N GLY A 72 3.42 -22.26 -6.83
CA GLY A 72 4.39 -21.35 -7.44
C GLY A 72 5.43 -20.82 -6.43
N PRO A 73 6.48 -20.13 -6.93
CA PRO A 73 7.48 -19.53 -6.06
C PRO A 73 6.86 -18.45 -5.16
N PHE A 74 7.23 -18.47 -3.88
CA PHE A 74 6.88 -17.45 -2.91
C PHE A 74 8.12 -16.74 -2.39
N GLU A 75 8.11 -15.42 -2.40
CA GLU A 75 9.19 -14.59 -1.87
C GLU A 75 8.62 -13.42 -1.05
N VAL A 76 9.39 -12.95 -0.07
CA VAL A 76 9.12 -11.69 0.65
C VAL A 76 10.16 -10.69 0.17
N LEU A 77 9.73 -9.71 -0.61
CA LEU A 77 10.62 -8.80 -1.35
C LEU A 77 10.37 -7.36 -0.95
N SER A 78 11.45 -6.60 -0.76
CA SER A 78 11.38 -5.16 -0.58
C SER A 78 11.12 -4.41 -1.90
N VAL A 79 10.69 -3.15 -1.80
CA VAL A 79 10.61 -2.26 -2.97
C VAL A 79 11.98 -2.16 -3.66
N GLU A 80 13.08 -2.09 -2.89
CA GLU A 80 14.45 -2.07 -3.40
C GLU A 80 14.81 -3.34 -4.18
N ASP A 81 14.45 -4.53 -3.67
CA ASP A 81 14.67 -5.80 -4.38
C ASP A 81 13.94 -5.82 -5.73
N LEU A 82 12.71 -5.29 -5.76
CA LEU A 82 11.88 -5.27 -6.96
C LEU A 82 12.37 -4.24 -7.98
N ARG A 83 12.84 -3.05 -7.54
CA ARG A 83 13.51 -2.08 -8.41
C ARG A 83 14.75 -2.70 -9.06
N SER A 84 15.61 -3.33 -8.27
CA SER A 84 16.83 -3.99 -8.76
C SER A 84 16.53 -5.08 -9.79
N ARG A 85 15.48 -5.89 -9.55
CA ARG A 85 15.02 -6.89 -10.52
C ARG A 85 14.45 -6.27 -11.79
N LEU A 86 13.76 -5.14 -11.67
CA LEU A 86 13.18 -4.44 -12.81
C LEU A 86 14.28 -3.85 -13.70
N GLU A 87 15.26 -3.17 -13.13
CA GLU A 87 16.42 -2.62 -13.85
C GLU A 87 17.12 -3.68 -14.71
N GLN A 88 17.27 -4.90 -14.18
CA GLN A 88 17.84 -6.03 -14.92
C GLN A 88 16.89 -6.56 -16.01
N ALA A 89 15.59 -6.61 -15.73
CA ALA A 89 14.60 -7.22 -16.63
C ALA A 89 14.22 -6.34 -17.83
N VAL A 90 14.30 -5.01 -17.71
CA VAL A 90 13.91 -4.08 -18.79
C VAL A 90 14.92 -4.02 -19.94
N VAL A 91 16.12 -4.56 -19.76
CA VAL A 91 17.12 -4.66 -20.82
C VAL A 91 16.58 -5.55 -21.95
N GLY A 92 16.39 -4.97 -23.14
CA GLY A 92 15.84 -5.67 -24.31
C GLY A 92 14.31 -5.79 -24.32
N MET A 93 13.62 -5.04 -23.46
CA MET A 93 12.16 -5.00 -23.46
C MET A 93 11.60 -4.32 -24.72
N ASP A 94 10.63 -4.97 -25.37
CA ASP A 94 9.97 -4.43 -26.54
C ASP A 94 9.21 -3.13 -26.21
N GLN A 95 9.66 -2.03 -26.83
CA GLN A 95 9.07 -0.70 -26.66
C GLN A 95 7.66 -0.60 -27.28
N HIS A 96 7.27 -1.52 -28.15
CA HIS A 96 5.94 -1.57 -28.76
C HIS A 96 4.84 -2.08 -27.82
N LEU A 97 5.18 -2.62 -26.65
CA LEU A 97 4.21 -3.06 -25.63
C LEU A 97 3.45 -1.88 -24.97
N GLY A 98 3.89 -0.66 -25.23
CA GLY A 98 3.24 0.58 -24.81
C GLY A 98 3.47 0.92 -23.34
N THR A 99 2.77 1.94 -22.87
CA THR A 99 2.93 2.52 -21.53
C THR A 99 1.79 2.12 -20.60
N ILE A 100 1.86 2.57 -19.35
CA ILE A 100 0.85 2.22 -18.35
C ILE A 100 -0.52 2.82 -18.73
N SER A 101 -1.58 2.04 -18.51
CA SER A 101 -2.95 2.53 -18.53
C SER A 101 -3.56 2.37 -17.13
N PHE A 102 -4.53 3.20 -16.78
CA PHE A 102 -5.22 3.11 -15.50
C PHE A 102 -6.72 3.30 -15.69
N LYS A 103 -7.53 2.41 -15.10
CA LYS A 103 -8.99 2.49 -15.13
C LYS A 103 -9.58 2.08 -13.79
N ASN A 104 -10.69 2.72 -13.41
CA ASN A 104 -11.54 2.23 -12.34
C ASN A 104 -12.53 1.21 -12.91
N ILE A 105 -12.71 0.07 -12.25
CA ILE A 105 -13.70 -0.93 -12.61
C ILE A 105 -14.55 -1.32 -11.41
N VAL A 106 -15.75 -1.84 -11.67
CA VAL A 106 -16.54 -2.57 -10.67
C VAL A 106 -16.40 -4.05 -10.95
N GLY A 107 -16.09 -4.84 -9.92
CA GLY A 107 -15.93 -6.28 -10.11
C GLY A 107 -15.89 -7.05 -8.80
N ASP A 108 -16.21 -8.34 -8.90
CA ASP A 108 -15.96 -9.32 -7.85
C ASP A 108 -14.58 -9.94 -8.09
N VAL A 109 -13.65 -9.73 -7.14
CA VAL A 109 -12.29 -10.26 -7.25
C VAL A 109 -12.23 -11.78 -7.41
N ARG A 110 -13.20 -12.54 -6.86
CA ARG A 110 -13.26 -13.99 -7.06
C ARG A 110 -13.56 -14.35 -8.51
N ALA A 111 -14.51 -13.63 -9.12
CA ALA A 111 -14.85 -13.80 -10.52
C ALA A 111 -13.69 -13.37 -11.43
N LEU A 112 -13.00 -12.28 -11.07
CA LEU A 112 -11.81 -11.82 -11.80
C LEU A 112 -10.67 -12.85 -11.75
N HIS A 113 -10.42 -13.50 -10.60
CA HIS A 113 -9.46 -14.60 -10.51
C HIS A 113 -9.92 -15.84 -11.29
N ALA A 114 -11.22 -16.14 -11.34
CA ALA A 114 -11.71 -17.33 -12.01
C ALA A 114 -11.73 -17.22 -13.54
N ASP A 115 -11.77 -16.00 -14.10
CA ASP A 115 -11.84 -15.75 -15.55
C ASP A 115 -10.51 -16.11 -16.25
N PRO A 116 -10.49 -17.10 -17.16
CA PRO A 116 -9.29 -17.46 -17.92
C PRO A 116 -8.65 -16.31 -18.71
N LYS A 117 -9.39 -15.24 -19.04
CA LYS A 117 -8.85 -14.03 -19.68
C LYS A 117 -7.88 -13.26 -18.79
N ASN A 118 -7.75 -13.65 -17.54
CA ASN A 118 -6.83 -13.08 -16.56
C ASN A 118 -5.66 -14.03 -16.23
N ALA A 119 -5.45 -15.09 -17.03
CA ALA A 119 -4.25 -15.90 -16.98
C ALA A 119 -2.97 -15.05 -17.01
N GLY A 120 -2.09 -15.28 -16.05
CA GLY A 120 -0.82 -14.57 -15.88
C GLY A 120 -0.94 -13.14 -15.36
N SER A 121 -2.14 -12.63 -15.08
CA SER A 121 -2.33 -11.29 -14.50
C SER A 121 -1.86 -11.20 -13.04
N VAL A 122 -1.74 -9.96 -12.56
CA VAL A 122 -1.27 -9.65 -11.20
C VAL A 122 -2.44 -9.12 -10.38
N PHE A 123 -2.59 -9.62 -9.15
CA PHE A 123 -3.57 -9.16 -8.18
C PHE A 123 -2.90 -8.63 -6.92
N GLN A 124 -3.16 -7.37 -6.59
CA GLN A 124 -2.84 -6.83 -5.28
C GLN A 124 -3.85 -7.37 -4.26
N VAL A 125 -3.33 -8.05 -3.24
CA VAL A 125 -4.11 -8.62 -2.15
C VAL A 125 -3.94 -7.72 -0.93
N ALA A 126 -5.05 -7.17 -0.44
CA ALA A 126 -5.09 -6.45 0.82
C ALA A 126 -4.88 -7.43 1.97
N SER A 127 -3.64 -7.51 2.46
CA SER A 127 -3.18 -8.49 3.43
C SER A 127 -2.69 -7.80 4.70
N GLN A 128 -2.41 -8.57 5.75
CA GLN A 128 -1.60 -8.11 6.88
C GLN A 128 -0.09 -8.22 6.58
N PHE A 129 0.73 -7.63 7.45
CA PHE A 129 2.20 -7.64 7.33
C PHE A 129 2.84 -9.03 7.50
N ASN A 130 2.06 -10.05 7.86
CA ASN A 130 2.50 -11.44 7.87
C ASN A 130 2.05 -12.22 6.62
N CYS A 131 1.57 -11.54 5.59
CA CYS A 131 1.05 -12.17 4.38
C CYS A 131 -0.07 -13.18 4.71
N LEU A 132 -1.00 -12.83 5.59
CA LEU A 132 -2.23 -13.56 5.91
C LEU A 132 -3.40 -12.57 6.01
N GLU A 133 -4.63 -13.09 6.07
CA GLU A 133 -5.89 -12.34 5.96
C GLU A 133 -6.81 -12.58 7.17
N MET A 134 -6.24 -12.57 8.38
CA MET A 134 -6.98 -12.82 9.63
C MET A 134 -8.01 -11.73 9.90
N THR A 135 -9.21 -12.10 10.36
CA THR A 135 -10.36 -11.20 10.54
C THR A 135 -10.16 -10.08 11.58
N GLU A 136 -9.28 -10.28 12.56
CA GLU A 136 -8.99 -9.30 13.61
C GLU A 136 -7.64 -9.57 14.29
N PRO A 137 -7.08 -8.61 15.05
CA PRO A 137 -5.76 -8.79 15.68
C PRO A 137 -5.64 -9.96 16.65
N GLY A 138 -6.75 -10.40 17.25
CA GLY A 138 -6.76 -11.54 18.19
C GLY A 138 -6.67 -12.91 17.52
N VAL A 139 -6.85 -12.97 16.19
CA VAL A 139 -6.89 -14.22 15.43
C VAL A 139 -5.50 -14.57 14.93
N ARG A 140 -5.10 -15.81 15.18
CA ARG A 140 -3.75 -16.33 14.91
C ARG A 140 -3.77 -17.31 13.73
N PRO A 141 -2.61 -17.58 13.11
CA PRO A 141 -2.44 -18.65 12.11
C PRO A 141 -3.01 -20.01 12.51
N GLU A 142 -2.96 -20.31 13.81
CA GLU A 142 -3.45 -21.56 14.41
C GLU A 142 -4.97 -21.69 14.40
N ASP A 143 -5.69 -20.58 14.26
CA ASP A 143 -7.16 -20.57 14.25
C ASP A 143 -7.73 -20.88 12.84
N GLY A 144 -6.85 -21.20 11.88
CA GLY A 144 -7.17 -21.72 10.56
C GLY A 144 -7.50 -20.68 9.51
N ILE A 145 -7.55 -21.11 8.26
CA ILE A 145 -7.85 -20.28 7.08
C ILE A 145 -9.28 -20.46 6.55
N THR A 146 -10.02 -21.47 7.00
CA THR A 146 -11.43 -21.67 6.60
C THR A 146 -12.25 -20.42 6.91
N ARG A 147 -12.02 -19.82 8.09
CA ARG A 147 -12.70 -18.61 8.57
C ARG A 147 -12.65 -17.41 7.62
N TYR A 148 -11.70 -17.35 6.70
CA TYR A 148 -11.64 -16.30 5.68
C TYR A 148 -12.94 -16.21 4.87
N HIS A 149 -13.71 -17.30 4.77
CA HIS A 149 -15.00 -17.31 4.06
C HIS A 149 -16.01 -16.30 4.64
N SER A 150 -15.90 -16.02 5.95
CA SER A 150 -16.81 -15.17 6.70
C SER A 150 -16.48 -13.68 6.58
N ASP A 151 -15.28 -13.36 6.09
CA ASP A 151 -14.81 -12.00 5.92
C ASP A 151 -15.20 -11.48 4.53
N PRO A 152 -16.02 -10.42 4.45
CA PRO A 152 -16.46 -9.86 3.19
C PRO A 152 -15.48 -8.81 2.66
N THR A 153 -14.18 -8.86 2.97
CA THR A 153 -13.19 -7.94 2.37
C THR A 153 -12.44 -8.59 1.21
N GLN A 154 -11.72 -7.78 0.42
CA GLN A 154 -11.00 -8.26 -0.76
C GLN A 154 -9.84 -9.20 -0.44
N GLY A 155 -9.15 -9.00 0.69
CA GLY A 155 -8.01 -9.83 1.07
C GLY A 155 -8.37 -11.32 1.13
N PRO A 156 -9.29 -11.71 2.04
CA PRO A 156 -9.84 -13.05 2.15
C PRO A 156 -10.41 -13.57 0.83
N ALA A 157 -11.09 -12.73 0.05
CA ALA A 157 -11.62 -13.13 -1.25
C ALA A 157 -10.53 -13.52 -2.25
N CYS A 158 -9.43 -12.76 -2.33
CA CYS A 158 -8.26 -13.10 -3.15
C CYS A 158 -7.55 -14.35 -2.61
N ALA A 159 -7.34 -14.46 -1.29
CA ALA A 159 -6.70 -15.61 -0.66
C ALA A 159 -7.46 -16.92 -0.98
N LEU A 160 -8.78 -16.92 -0.85
CA LEU A 160 -9.62 -18.09 -1.15
C LEU A 160 -9.71 -18.41 -2.64
N SER A 161 -9.32 -17.47 -3.51
CA SER A 161 -9.26 -17.68 -4.97
C SER A 161 -8.01 -18.46 -5.39
N CYS A 162 -6.96 -18.51 -4.56
CA CYS A 162 -5.73 -19.27 -4.77
C CYS A 162 -5.45 -20.17 -3.55
N PRO A 163 -6.17 -21.30 -3.43
CA PRO A 163 -6.18 -22.11 -2.20
C PRO A 163 -4.79 -22.62 -1.80
N ALA A 164 -3.96 -22.99 -2.78
CA ALA A 164 -2.65 -23.55 -2.51
C ALA A 164 -1.66 -22.53 -1.94
N ALA A 165 -1.64 -21.31 -2.50
CA ALA A 165 -0.90 -20.18 -1.94
C ALA A 165 -1.33 -19.88 -0.49
N THR A 166 -2.63 -19.92 -0.21
CA THR A 166 -3.16 -19.64 1.14
C THR A 166 -2.81 -20.73 2.15
N VAL A 167 -2.97 -22.01 1.79
CA VAL A 167 -2.50 -23.14 2.63
C VAL A 167 -1.00 -23.05 2.86
N TYR A 168 -0.22 -22.79 1.80
CA TYR A 168 1.23 -22.69 1.90
C TYR A 168 1.68 -21.60 2.87
N ARG A 169 1.19 -20.36 2.70
CA ARG A 169 1.55 -19.22 3.57
C ARG A 169 1.19 -19.46 5.03
N ASN A 170 0.10 -20.16 5.32
CA ASN A 170 -0.29 -20.43 6.71
C ASN A 170 0.49 -21.60 7.31
N TYR A 171 0.58 -22.74 6.61
CA TYR A 171 1.00 -24.01 7.21
C TYR A 171 2.42 -24.48 6.83
N LEU A 172 2.97 -24.02 5.71
CA LEU A 172 4.16 -24.65 5.11
C LEU A 172 5.31 -23.69 4.77
N VAL A 173 5.07 -22.38 4.73
CA VAL A 173 6.13 -21.40 4.43
C VAL A 173 7.30 -21.56 5.41
N ASN A 174 8.53 -21.44 4.89
CA ASN A 174 9.76 -21.70 5.64
C ASN A 174 9.76 -23.07 6.36
N GLU A 175 9.14 -24.08 5.73
CA GLU A 175 9.02 -25.46 6.19
C GLU A 175 8.21 -25.68 7.47
N ARG A 176 7.76 -24.62 8.15
CA ARG A 176 7.08 -24.67 9.46
C ARG A 176 5.72 -23.97 9.50
N GLY A 177 5.42 -23.16 8.49
CA GLY A 177 4.25 -22.28 8.51
C GLY A 177 4.43 -21.10 9.45
N GLN A 178 3.32 -20.44 9.81
CA GLN A 178 3.34 -19.19 10.60
C GLN A 178 2.79 -19.31 12.03
N GLY A 179 2.43 -20.51 12.47
CA GLY A 179 2.06 -20.79 13.87
C GLY A 179 3.22 -20.70 14.86
N GLY A 180 2.90 -20.68 16.15
CA GLY A 180 3.85 -20.70 17.27
C GLY A 180 4.68 -19.42 17.40
N GLY A 181 4.16 -18.27 16.92
CA GLY A 181 4.86 -16.98 16.95
C GLY A 181 5.86 -16.76 15.81
N HIS A 182 5.92 -17.65 14.83
CA HIS A 182 6.87 -17.62 13.73
C HIS A 182 6.32 -16.97 12.46
N GLN A 183 5.92 -15.70 12.56
CA GLN A 183 5.27 -15.00 11.47
C GLN A 183 6.26 -14.29 10.55
N ILE A 184 5.90 -14.18 9.28
CA ILE A 184 6.51 -13.25 8.32
C ILE A 184 6.28 -11.83 8.86
N GLU A 185 7.26 -10.95 8.66
CA GLU A 185 7.19 -9.56 9.07
C GLU A 185 7.63 -8.64 7.91
N CYS A 186 6.67 -8.23 7.09
CA CYS A 186 6.88 -7.35 5.93
C CYS A 186 7.26 -5.90 6.31
N LEU A 187 7.19 -5.54 7.59
CA LEU A 187 7.69 -4.28 8.13
C LEU A 187 9.11 -4.37 8.69
N SER A 188 9.75 -5.54 8.65
CA SER A 188 11.02 -5.76 9.36
C SER A 188 12.11 -4.77 8.95
N GLY A 189 12.29 -4.55 7.63
CA GLY A 189 13.25 -3.59 7.10
C GLY A 189 12.97 -2.14 7.50
N VAL A 190 11.70 -1.75 7.61
CA VAL A 190 11.30 -0.42 8.11
C VAL A 190 11.53 -0.31 9.62
N GLY A 191 11.24 -1.39 10.36
CA GLY A 191 11.48 -1.49 11.79
C GLY A 191 12.95 -1.41 12.16
N GLU A 192 13.84 -1.92 11.32
CA GLU A 192 15.30 -1.77 11.47
C GLU A 192 15.73 -0.31 11.34
N LEU A 193 15.31 0.38 10.27
CA LEU A 193 15.66 1.80 10.05
C LEU A 193 15.15 2.71 11.17
N LEU A 194 13.94 2.43 11.68
CA LEU A 194 13.32 3.19 12.76
C LEU A 194 13.71 2.67 14.16
N ASN A 195 14.61 1.69 14.26
CA ASN A 195 15.04 1.08 15.52
C ASN A 195 13.86 0.62 16.41
N ASN A 196 12.81 0.07 15.80
CA ASN A 196 11.57 -0.30 16.50
C ASN A 196 11.81 -1.34 17.61
N ARG A 197 12.79 -2.25 17.45
CA ARG A 197 13.15 -3.21 18.52
C ARG A 197 13.57 -2.52 19.83
N ARG A 198 14.28 -1.39 19.72
CA ARG A 198 14.74 -0.61 20.88
C ARG A 198 13.67 0.34 21.40
N HIS A 199 12.97 1.00 20.48
CA HIS A 199 12.08 2.12 20.84
C HIS A 199 10.62 1.72 21.02
N GLN A 200 10.23 0.52 20.57
CA GLN A 200 8.87 -0.01 20.67
C GLN A 200 7.85 1.02 20.19
N HIS A 201 8.05 1.54 18.99
CA HIS A 201 7.14 2.48 18.36
C HIS A 201 5.79 1.83 18.05
N TRP A 202 5.83 0.57 17.60
CA TRP A 202 4.66 -0.26 17.35
C TRP A 202 4.95 -1.72 17.72
N LYS A 203 3.88 -2.50 17.84
CA LYS A 203 3.93 -3.96 17.99
C LYS A 203 3.15 -4.61 16.86
N LEU A 204 3.69 -5.72 16.34
CA LEU A 204 2.95 -6.58 15.44
C LEU A 204 2.18 -7.63 16.26
N CYS A 205 0.88 -7.68 16.05
CA CYS A 205 0.00 -8.69 16.62
C CYS A 205 -0.71 -9.41 15.47
N ASN A 206 -0.31 -10.64 15.16
CA ASN A 206 -0.88 -11.41 14.05
C ASN A 206 -0.88 -10.65 12.71
N GLY A 207 0.23 -9.96 12.42
CA GLY A 207 0.40 -9.14 11.21
C GLY A 207 -0.23 -7.74 11.28
N TYR A 208 -0.94 -7.39 12.35
CA TYR A 208 -1.46 -6.03 12.58
C TYR A 208 -0.41 -5.15 13.24
N CYS A 209 -0.04 -4.04 12.60
CA CYS A 209 0.84 -3.02 13.16
C CYS A 209 0.06 -2.11 14.12
N LEU A 210 0.06 -2.46 15.41
CA LEU A 210 -0.65 -1.72 16.45
C LEU A 210 0.28 -0.69 17.10
N PRO A 211 -0.21 0.53 17.37
CA PRO A 211 0.62 1.57 17.94
C PRO A 211 1.05 1.18 19.35
N ASP A 212 2.22 1.65 19.75
CA ASP A 212 2.67 1.62 21.13
C ASP A 212 3.19 3.03 21.47
N LYS A 213 4.04 3.17 22.49
CA LYS A 213 4.45 4.48 23.06
C LYS A 213 5.13 5.45 22.07
N GLY A 214 5.59 4.99 20.92
CA GLY A 214 6.52 5.74 20.08
C GLY A 214 6.01 6.18 18.70
N LEU A 215 4.72 6.00 18.37
CA LEU A 215 4.22 6.32 17.02
C LEU A 215 4.39 7.80 16.64
N LYS A 216 4.16 8.74 17.56
CA LYS A 216 4.41 10.17 17.31
C LYS A 216 5.86 10.44 16.89
N LYS A 217 6.82 9.79 17.56
CA LYS A 217 8.24 9.90 17.23
C LYS A 217 8.57 9.32 15.85
N VAL A 218 7.85 8.29 15.40
CA VAL A 218 8.00 7.78 14.01
C VAL A 218 7.63 8.87 13.01
N ASN A 219 6.54 9.59 13.25
CA ASN A 219 6.14 10.68 12.35
C ASN A 219 7.19 11.78 12.28
N ASP A 220 7.71 12.22 13.43
CA ASP A 220 8.76 13.24 13.50
C ASP A 220 10.02 12.80 12.74
N LEU A 221 10.41 11.52 12.85
CA LEU A 221 11.52 10.95 12.11
C LEU A 221 11.25 10.91 10.59
N LEU A 222 10.02 10.58 10.19
CA LEU A 222 9.63 10.49 8.78
C LEU A 222 9.41 11.85 8.10
N LEU A 223 9.53 12.96 8.83
CA LEU A 223 9.68 14.30 8.24
C LEU A 223 11.02 14.46 7.51
N ASP A 224 12.00 13.63 7.81
CA ASP A 224 13.24 13.56 7.04
C ASP A 224 12.98 12.83 5.71
N PRO A 225 13.07 13.53 4.55
CA PRO A 225 12.76 12.92 3.25
C PRO A 225 13.67 11.73 2.91
N ASP A 226 14.92 11.74 3.35
CA ASP A 226 15.88 10.65 3.09
C ASP A 226 15.50 9.39 3.87
N LEU A 227 15.19 9.54 5.17
CA LEU A 227 14.71 8.43 5.98
C LEU A 227 13.36 7.91 5.49
N SER A 228 12.46 8.82 5.09
CA SER A 228 11.17 8.47 4.49
C SER A 228 11.35 7.66 3.20
N ALA A 229 12.27 8.07 2.32
CA ALA A 229 12.61 7.34 1.10
C ALA A 229 13.24 5.97 1.38
N ALA A 230 14.17 5.91 2.35
CA ALA A 230 14.78 4.66 2.78
C ALA A 230 13.73 3.69 3.35
N CYS A 231 12.81 4.18 4.18
CA CYS A 231 11.71 3.37 4.72
C CYS A 231 10.79 2.85 3.61
N ARG A 232 10.42 3.68 2.62
CA ARG A 232 9.66 3.22 1.45
C ARG A 232 10.38 2.09 0.72
N SER A 233 11.68 2.26 0.46
CA SER A 233 12.50 1.27 -0.25
C SER A 233 12.62 -0.06 0.52
N ARG A 234 12.61 -0.01 1.86
CA ARG A 234 12.72 -1.19 2.74
C ARG A 234 11.37 -1.86 3.08
N LEU A 235 10.23 -1.28 2.67
CA LEU A 235 8.94 -1.93 2.84
C LEU A 235 8.89 -3.21 1.99
N GLN A 236 8.39 -4.30 2.58
CA GLN A 236 8.30 -5.59 1.90
C GLN A 236 6.85 -5.98 1.59
N VAL A 237 6.69 -6.83 0.59
CA VAL A 237 5.44 -7.50 0.21
C VAL A 237 5.70 -8.99 0.00
N GLY A 238 4.70 -9.83 0.24
CA GLY A 238 4.74 -11.23 -0.17
C GLY A 238 4.36 -11.36 -1.64
N VAL A 239 5.05 -12.19 -2.40
CA VAL A 239 4.78 -12.41 -3.83
C VAL A 239 4.66 -13.89 -4.12
N HIS A 240 3.47 -14.36 -4.47
CA HIS A 240 3.29 -15.63 -5.18
C HIS A 240 3.31 -15.34 -6.68
N TRP A 241 4.38 -15.75 -7.37
CA TRP A 241 4.63 -15.31 -8.75
C TRP A 241 3.74 -15.98 -9.80
N ASP A 242 3.27 -17.20 -9.53
CA ASP A 242 2.51 -18.02 -10.50
C ASP A 242 1.73 -19.12 -9.75
N THR A 243 0.63 -18.77 -9.09
CA THR A 243 -0.15 -19.73 -8.29
C THR A 243 -1.44 -20.14 -9.01
N ASP A 244 -1.85 -21.41 -8.87
CA ASP A 244 -3.12 -21.89 -9.42
C ASP A 244 -4.29 -21.16 -8.77
N VAL A 245 -5.23 -20.72 -9.59
CA VAL A 245 -6.56 -20.33 -9.11
C VAL A 245 -7.34 -21.57 -8.67
N LYS A 246 -8.40 -21.40 -7.89
CA LYS A 246 -9.21 -22.50 -7.31
C LYS A 246 -9.63 -23.56 -8.35
N SER A 247 -9.97 -23.14 -9.56
CA SER A 247 -10.39 -24.01 -10.68
C SER A 247 -9.24 -24.75 -11.37
N LYS A 248 -7.97 -24.43 -11.08
CA LYS A 248 -6.76 -25.01 -11.71
C LYS A 248 -6.65 -24.85 -13.23
N ASN A 249 -7.50 -24.02 -13.84
CA ASN A 249 -7.53 -23.82 -15.29
C ASN A 249 -6.48 -22.81 -15.78
N HIS A 250 -5.97 -21.95 -14.88
CA HIS A 250 -4.89 -21.01 -15.16
C HIS A 250 -4.22 -20.57 -13.84
N ARG A 251 -3.22 -19.70 -13.97
CA ARG A 251 -2.44 -19.17 -12.86
C ARG A 251 -2.40 -17.66 -12.88
N VAL A 252 -2.16 -17.09 -11.70
CA VAL A 252 -2.04 -15.65 -11.49
C VAL A 252 -0.90 -15.34 -10.54
N CYS A 253 -0.43 -14.09 -10.55
CA CYS A 253 0.48 -13.57 -9.54
C CYS A 253 -0.35 -12.88 -8.44
N GLN A 254 -0.06 -13.18 -7.17
CA GLN A 254 -0.66 -12.50 -6.02
C GLN A 254 0.42 -11.75 -5.23
N ILE A 255 0.17 -10.45 -4.99
CA ILE A 255 1.06 -9.58 -4.23
C ILE A 255 0.36 -9.17 -2.94
N PHE A 256 0.85 -9.67 -1.82
CA PHE A 256 0.31 -9.45 -0.49
C PHE A 256 0.91 -8.17 0.09
N ALA A 257 0.13 -7.10 -0.02
CA ALA A 257 0.49 -5.77 0.44
C ALA A 257 -0.40 -5.35 1.60
N SER A 258 0.22 -4.80 2.64
CA SER A 258 -0.47 -4.34 3.85
C SER A 258 -0.51 -2.82 3.93
N ALA A 259 -1.45 -2.31 4.72
CA ALA A 259 -1.53 -0.94 5.15
C ALA A 259 -1.48 -0.87 6.68
N LEU A 260 -1.42 0.32 7.26
CA LEU A 260 -1.51 0.47 8.72
C LEU A 260 -2.98 0.34 9.18
N PRO A 261 -3.27 -0.40 10.26
CA PRO A 261 -4.64 -0.61 10.74
C PRO A 261 -5.15 0.55 11.61
N VAL A 262 -5.24 1.75 11.02
CA VAL A 262 -5.61 3.03 11.67
C VAL A 262 -6.89 2.92 12.51
N SER A 263 -7.94 2.30 11.99
CA SER A 263 -9.23 2.12 12.69
C SER A 263 -9.18 1.16 13.88
N TYR A 264 -8.18 0.26 13.94
CA TYR A 264 -8.00 -0.68 15.05
C TYR A 264 -7.25 -0.03 16.23
N ALA A 265 -6.62 1.12 15.99
CA ALA A 265 -5.88 1.90 16.96
C ALA A 265 -6.78 2.94 17.66
N LYS A 266 -7.72 2.49 18.49
CA LYS A 266 -8.71 3.38 19.14
C LYS A 266 -8.12 4.49 20.02
N SER A 267 -6.89 4.32 20.49
CA SER A 267 -6.17 5.28 21.33
C SER A 267 -5.39 6.35 20.55
N THR A 268 -5.40 6.29 19.22
CA THR A 268 -4.57 7.15 18.37
C THR A 268 -5.42 7.80 17.30
N ARG A 269 -5.31 9.12 17.14
CA ARG A 269 -6.02 9.84 16.08
C ARG A 269 -5.51 9.44 14.70
N SER A 270 -6.38 9.48 13.69
CA SER A 270 -6.00 9.15 12.31
C SER A 270 -4.83 10.00 11.82
N GLU A 271 -4.81 11.30 12.11
CA GLU A 271 -3.75 12.22 11.66
C GLU A 271 -2.37 11.83 12.20
N GLU A 272 -2.32 11.22 13.38
CA GLU A 272 -1.08 10.70 13.99
C GLU A 272 -0.55 9.44 13.30
N TRP A 273 -1.21 8.96 12.25
CA TRP A 273 -0.69 7.92 11.38
C TRP A 273 -0.14 8.47 10.07
N ALA A 274 -0.43 9.72 9.70
CA ALA A 274 -0.36 10.15 8.30
C ALA A 274 1.04 9.94 7.66
N PRO A 275 2.17 10.38 8.26
CA PRO A 275 3.49 10.15 7.66
C PRO A 275 3.84 8.67 7.52
N PHE A 276 3.57 7.87 8.55
CA PHE A 276 3.89 6.44 8.51
C PHE A 276 2.98 5.68 7.54
N ALA A 277 1.69 6.00 7.53
CA ALA A 277 0.70 5.43 6.61
C ALA A 277 1.07 5.75 5.16
N GLN A 278 1.51 6.98 4.87
CA GLN A 278 1.95 7.36 3.54
C GLN A 278 3.17 6.54 3.08
N VAL A 279 4.19 6.36 3.93
CA VAL A 279 5.37 5.52 3.61
C VAL A 279 4.96 4.08 3.28
N VAL A 280 4.07 3.50 4.10
CA VAL A 280 3.58 2.14 3.89
C VAL A 280 2.77 2.03 2.60
N LEU A 281 1.85 2.95 2.35
CA LEU A 281 1.02 2.95 1.14
C LEU A 281 1.86 3.17 -0.13
N ASP A 282 2.80 4.11 -0.09
CA ASP A 282 3.72 4.40 -1.20
C ASP A 282 4.50 3.15 -1.59
N GLY A 283 5.09 2.47 -0.60
CA GLY A 283 5.83 1.23 -0.85
C GLY A 283 4.92 0.10 -1.31
N ALA A 284 3.71 -0.03 -0.79
CA ALA A 284 2.77 -1.09 -1.14
C ALA A 284 2.35 -1.03 -2.62
N TYR A 285 1.95 0.15 -3.10
CA TYR A 285 1.58 0.33 -4.51
C TYR A 285 2.81 0.26 -5.43
N GLU A 286 3.93 0.84 -5.03
CA GLU A 286 5.16 0.79 -5.82
C GLU A 286 5.67 -0.65 -5.97
N ALA A 287 5.78 -1.42 -4.88
CA ALA A 287 6.16 -2.83 -4.94
C ALA A 287 5.24 -3.64 -5.85
N THR A 288 3.93 -3.39 -5.79
CA THR A 288 2.95 -4.08 -6.63
C THR A 288 3.21 -3.83 -8.12
N LEU A 289 3.39 -2.57 -8.51
CA LEU A 289 3.63 -2.22 -9.91
C LEU A 289 5.04 -2.60 -10.38
N ALA A 290 6.05 -2.54 -9.51
CA ALA A 290 7.40 -2.99 -9.81
C ALA A 290 7.43 -4.50 -10.10
N ALA A 291 6.82 -5.32 -9.25
CA ALA A 291 6.72 -6.76 -9.48
C ALA A 291 5.94 -7.10 -10.76
N ALA A 292 4.87 -6.37 -11.05
CA ALA A 292 4.13 -6.53 -12.31
C ALA A 292 4.98 -6.15 -13.53
N ALA A 293 5.75 -5.06 -13.46
CA ALA A 293 6.66 -4.64 -14.51
C ALA A 293 7.79 -5.66 -14.73
N VAL A 294 8.33 -6.26 -13.66
CA VAL A 294 9.30 -7.37 -13.74
C VAL A 294 8.71 -8.55 -14.50
N LEU A 295 7.47 -8.95 -14.19
CA LEU A 295 6.79 -10.03 -14.91
C LEU A 295 6.55 -9.68 -16.38
N ALA A 296 6.09 -8.46 -16.66
CA ALA A 296 5.81 -7.99 -18.02
C ALA A 296 7.08 -8.02 -18.88
N ALA A 297 8.20 -7.52 -18.33
CA ALA A 297 9.50 -7.53 -18.98
C ALA A 297 10.01 -8.95 -19.23
N LYS A 298 9.99 -9.83 -18.22
CA LYS A 298 10.42 -11.24 -18.38
C LYS A 298 9.60 -12.02 -19.39
N ARG A 299 8.29 -11.73 -19.49
CA ARG A 299 7.36 -12.42 -20.39
C ARG A 299 7.21 -11.74 -21.76
N GLN A 300 7.86 -10.58 -21.97
CA GLN A 300 7.70 -9.75 -23.17
C GLN A 300 6.24 -9.53 -23.53
N THR A 301 5.43 -9.16 -22.54
CA THR A 301 3.99 -9.01 -22.74
C THR A 301 3.40 -7.91 -21.86
N ARG A 302 2.32 -7.32 -22.34
CA ARG A 302 1.50 -6.37 -21.59
C ARG A 302 0.66 -7.13 -20.55
N LEU A 303 0.70 -6.70 -19.29
CA LEU A 303 0.00 -7.38 -18.19
C LEU A 303 -1.13 -6.56 -17.59
N LYS A 304 -2.22 -7.24 -17.23
CA LYS A 304 -3.26 -6.67 -16.38
C LYS A 304 -2.81 -6.71 -14.93
N VAL A 305 -3.06 -5.62 -14.21
CA VAL A 305 -2.79 -5.49 -12.78
C VAL A 305 -4.06 -5.02 -12.08
N TYR A 306 -4.63 -5.89 -11.25
CA TYR A 306 -5.81 -5.58 -10.44
C TYR A 306 -5.37 -5.04 -9.09
N LEU A 307 -5.66 -3.76 -8.87
CA LEU A 307 -5.39 -3.07 -7.60
C LEU A 307 -6.64 -3.00 -6.74
N THR A 308 -6.40 -2.87 -5.45
CA THR A 308 -7.40 -2.57 -4.44
C THR A 308 -7.03 -1.25 -3.76
N ALA A 309 -8.02 -0.53 -3.21
CA ALA A 309 -7.75 0.60 -2.33
C ALA A 309 -7.23 0.07 -0.97
N VAL A 310 -5.99 -0.43 -0.95
CA VAL A 310 -5.41 -1.13 0.20
C VAL A 310 -5.50 -0.25 1.45
N GLY A 311 -6.04 -0.82 2.53
CA GLY A 311 -6.21 -0.12 3.81
C GLY A 311 -7.43 0.82 3.90
N GLY A 312 -8.14 1.11 2.81
CA GLY A 312 -9.21 2.13 2.80
C GLY A 312 -10.54 1.75 3.45
N GLY A 313 -10.70 0.47 3.82
CA GLY A 313 -11.91 -0.06 4.45
C GLY A 313 -11.72 -0.39 5.90
N ALA A 314 -11.63 -1.69 6.19
CA ALA A 314 -11.49 -2.20 7.54
C ALA A 314 -10.38 -1.49 8.32
N PHE A 315 -9.24 -1.20 7.69
CA PHE A 315 -8.07 -0.55 8.30
C PHE A 315 -8.20 0.99 8.43
N GLY A 316 -9.16 1.62 7.76
CA GLY A 316 -9.47 3.05 7.95
C GLY A 316 -8.42 4.05 7.48
N ASN A 317 -7.59 3.72 6.49
CA ASN A 317 -6.67 4.69 5.88
C ASN A 317 -7.45 5.74 5.09
N ARG A 318 -7.01 7.00 5.17
CA ARG A 318 -7.68 8.09 4.46
C ARG A 318 -7.56 7.91 2.96
N THR A 319 -8.64 8.20 2.24
CA THR A 319 -8.71 8.14 0.78
C THR A 319 -7.62 8.97 0.11
N SER A 320 -7.31 10.14 0.65
CA SER A 320 -6.27 11.04 0.13
C SER A 320 -4.88 10.39 0.16
N TRP A 321 -4.53 9.65 1.22
CA TRP A 321 -3.24 8.97 1.31
C TRP A 321 -3.12 7.84 0.28
N ILE A 322 -4.20 7.07 0.12
CA ILE A 322 -4.29 6.00 -0.88
C ILE A 322 -4.14 6.55 -2.29
N LEU A 323 -4.85 7.64 -2.59
CA LEU A 323 -4.78 8.32 -3.89
C LEU A 323 -3.38 8.86 -4.17
N ALA A 324 -2.75 9.52 -3.20
CA ALA A 324 -1.39 10.03 -3.33
C ALA A 324 -0.39 8.92 -3.64
N ALA A 325 -0.46 7.80 -2.90
CA ALA A 325 0.42 6.65 -3.09
C ALA A 325 0.20 5.96 -4.45
N LEU A 326 -1.07 5.78 -4.84
CA LEU A 326 -1.43 5.20 -6.12
C LEU A 326 -0.95 6.07 -7.29
N ASP A 327 -1.21 7.38 -7.24
CA ASP A 327 -0.76 8.34 -8.25
C ASP A 327 0.76 8.37 -8.37
N ARG A 328 1.47 8.35 -7.24
CA ARG A 328 2.93 8.25 -7.20
C ARG A 328 3.44 6.98 -7.89
N ALA A 329 2.90 5.81 -7.54
CA ALA A 329 3.31 4.55 -8.13
C ALA A 329 3.04 4.49 -9.64
N LEU A 330 1.89 4.99 -10.09
CA LEU A 330 1.54 5.08 -11.51
C LEU A 330 2.50 5.97 -12.30
N ARG A 331 2.98 7.07 -11.71
CA ARG A 331 3.98 7.96 -12.33
C ARG A 331 5.37 7.32 -12.41
N ILE A 332 5.80 6.64 -11.34
CA ILE A 332 7.10 5.92 -11.31
C ILE A 332 7.15 4.86 -12.41
N HIS A 333 6.06 4.12 -12.59
CA HIS A 333 5.97 3.05 -13.59
C HIS A 333 5.29 3.50 -14.88
N GLY A 334 5.33 4.80 -15.22
CA GLY A 334 4.68 5.38 -16.40
C GLY A 334 5.00 4.65 -17.71
N ALA A 335 6.26 4.23 -17.87
CA ALA A 335 6.74 3.54 -19.05
C ALA A 335 6.43 2.02 -19.10
N ALA A 336 5.93 1.42 -18.02
CA ALA A 336 5.69 -0.03 -17.98
C ALA A 336 4.44 -0.43 -18.78
N PRO A 337 4.42 -1.54 -19.53
CA PRO A 337 3.25 -1.97 -20.30
C PRO A 337 2.24 -2.69 -19.39
N LEU A 338 1.59 -1.92 -18.54
CA LEU A 338 0.63 -2.43 -17.56
C LEU A 338 -0.75 -1.84 -17.80
N ASP A 339 -1.78 -2.68 -17.81
CA ASP A 339 -3.18 -2.27 -17.71
C ASP A 339 -3.61 -2.34 -16.24
N VAL A 340 -3.51 -1.20 -15.55
CA VAL A 340 -3.84 -1.09 -14.13
C VAL A 340 -5.32 -0.84 -13.95
N LEU A 341 -5.96 -1.69 -13.16
CA LEU A 341 -7.40 -1.74 -12.95
C LEU A 341 -7.66 -1.62 -11.45
N LEU A 342 -8.14 -0.47 -10.97
CA LEU A 342 -8.55 -0.31 -9.58
C LEU A 342 -9.96 -0.87 -9.41
N VAL A 343 -10.10 -1.93 -8.59
CA VAL A 343 -11.36 -2.66 -8.40
C VAL A 343 -12.19 -2.04 -7.27
N HIS A 344 -13.43 -1.68 -7.60
CA HIS A 344 -14.42 -1.09 -6.69
C HIS A 344 -15.64 -1.99 -6.49
N TYR A 345 -16.39 -1.71 -5.42
CA TYR A 345 -17.57 -2.46 -5.05
C TYR A 345 -18.84 -1.75 -5.49
N GLY A 346 -19.73 -2.46 -6.16
CA GLY A 346 -21.09 -2.02 -6.46
C GLY A 346 -21.19 -0.87 -7.46
N THR A 347 -20.45 0.22 -7.25
CA THR A 347 -20.46 1.43 -8.07
C THR A 347 -19.06 1.92 -8.36
N LEU A 348 -18.87 2.49 -9.55
CA LEU A 348 -17.65 3.22 -9.87
C LEU A 348 -17.50 4.43 -8.94
N PRO A 349 -16.26 4.79 -8.59
CA PRO A 349 -16.02 5.93 -7.73
C PRO A 349 -16.39 7.23 -8.45
N ARG A 350 -16.83 8.22 -7.68
CA ARG A 350 -16.96 9.62 -8.11
C ARG A 350 -15.80 10.43 -7.51
N GLY A 351 -15.50 11.60 -8.07
CA GLY A 351 -14.46 12.50 -7.56
C GLY A 351 -13.04 11.99 -7.81
N ALA A 352 -12.18 12.04 -6.80
CA ALA A 352 -10.73 11.98 -6.96
C ALA A 352 -10.17 10.69 -7.61
N PHE A 353 -10.77 9.51 -7.39
CA PHE A 353 -10.36 8.30 -8.13
C PHE A 353 -10.69 8.38 -9.63
N LYS A 354 -11.78 9.06 -10.00
CA LYS A 354 -12.15 9.27 -11.40
C LYS A 354 -11.29 10.35 -12.05
N GLU A 355 -10.89 11.36 -11.29
CA GLU A 355 -9.92 12.38 -11.73
C GLU A 355 -8.55 11.75 -11.99
N LEU A 356 -8.12 10.82 -11.14
CA LEU A 356 -6.87 10.09 -11.32
C LEU A 356 -6.83 9.36 -12.68
N GLU A 357 -7.96 8.83 -13.15
CA GLU A 357 -8.10 8.19 -14.47
C GLU A 357 -7.82 9.13 -15.65
N ARG A 358 -8.01 10.45 -15.46
CA ARG A 358 -7.80 11.48 -16.49
C ARG A 358 -6.39 12.07 -16.49
N ARG A 359 -5.62 11.86 -15.42
CA ARG A 359 -4.27 12.46 -15.31
C ARG A 359 -3.32 11.86 -16.35
N PRO A 360 -2.46 12.66 -16.99
CA PRO A 360 -1.45 12.14 -17.91
C PRO A 360 -0.47 11.23 -17.16
N ARG A 361 -0.04 10.15 -17.82
CA ARG A 361 0.93 9.19 -17.29
C ARG A 361 2.31 9.51 -17.84
N ILE A 362 2.87 10.64 -17.40
CA ILE A 362 4.25 11.00 -17.73
C ILE A 362 5.15 10.18 -16.82
N SER A 363 6.00 9.34 -17.42
CA SER A 363 7.04 8.63 -16.67
C SER A 363 7.99 9.64 -16.08
N ILE A 364 8.21 9.58 -14.77
CA ILE A 364 9.33 10.31 -14.17
C ILE A 364 10.56 9.50 -14.56
N SER A 365 11.27 9.92 -15.62
CA SER A 365 12.45 9.25 -16.13
C SER A 365 13.51 9.21 -15.05
N GLY A 366 13.74 8.06 -14.41
CA GLY A 366 15.00 7.66 -13.75
C GLY A 366 15.54 8.54 -12.61
N GLU A 367 14.99 9.71 -12.38
CA GLU A 367 15.29 10.59 -11.29
C GLU A 367 14.09 10.53 -10.34
N GLN A 368 14.18 9.63 -9.37
CA GLN A 368 14.01 10.21 -8.04
C GLN A 368 14.95 11.42 -7.98
N PRO A 369 14.60 12.53 -7.34
CA PRO A 369 15.64 13.40 -6.80
C PRO A 369 16.37 12.58 -5.71
N ALA A 370 17.15 11.60 -6.15
CA ALA A 370 18.26 11.03 -5.43
C ALA A 370 19.24 12.19 -5.39
N HIS A 371 19.24 12.83 -4.23
CA HIS A 371 19.92 14.08 -3.95
C HIS A 371 19.32 15.29 -4.68
N LEU A 372 18.31 15.93 -4.07
CA LEU A 372 18.64 17.32 -3.74
C LEU A 372 19.92 17.19 -2.91
N ASP A 373 21.02 17.77 -3.41
CA ASP A 373 22.27 17.84 -2.67
C ASP A 373 21.93 18.09 -1.20
N ARG A 374 22.55 17.33 -0.28
CA ARG A 374 22.22 17.42 1.14
C ARG A 374 22.38 18.88 1.62
N ASP A 375 23.25 19.63 0.94
CA ASP A 375 23.38 21.07 1.02
C ASP A 375 22.12 21.82 0.54
N LEU A 376 21.65 21.57 -0.69
CA LEU A 376 20.45 22.18 -1.28
C LEU A 376 19.18 21.92 -0.46
N THR A 377 18.96 20.69 0.02
CA THR A 377 17.81 20.38 0.91
C THR A 377 17.90 21.17 2.22
N SER A 378 19.10 21.32 2.78
CA SER A 378 19.30 22.11 4.00
C SER A 378 19.03 23.59 3.78
N LYS A 379 19.38 24.11 2.60
CA LYS A 379 19.10 25.49 2.19
C LYS A 379 17.60 25.73 1.99
N PHE A 380 16.89 24.83 1.31
CA PHE A 380 15.42 24.88 1.23
C PHE A 380 14.75 24.82 2.61
N LYS A 381 15.22 23.96 3.52
CA LYS A 381 14.71 23.90 4.91
C LYS A 381 15.01 25.17 5.70
N THR A 382 16.11 25.84 5.40
CA THR A 382 16.51 27.08 6.09
C THR A 382 15.68 28.25 5.58
N LEU A 383 15.50 28.34 4.26
CA LEU A 383 14.61 29.33 3.65
C LEU A 383 13.16 29.14 4.09
N PHE A 384 12.64 27.90 4.09
CA PHE A 384 11.28 27.63 4.55
C PHE A 384 11.07 28.04 6.02
N ARG A 385 12.01 27.72 6.92
CA ARG A 385 11.97 28.16 8.32
C ARG A 385 12.13 29.67 8.50
N HIS A 386 12.71 30.36 7.53
CA HIS A 386 12.83 31.81 7.56
C HIS A 386 11.52 32.49 7.13
N LEU A 387 10.81 31.86 6.18
CA LEU A 387 9.50 32.29 5.70
C LEU A 387 8.39 31.95 6.72
N ASP A 388 8.46 30.78 7.36
CA ASP A 388 7.54 30.32 8.41
C ASP A 388 7.84 31.08 9.71
N SER A 389 7.20 32.25 9.86
CA SER A 389 7.50 33.19 10.93
C SER A 389 6.97 32.74 12.29
N ASN A 390 5.94 31.89 12.28
CA ASN A 390 5.25 31.41 13.48
C ASN A 390 5.73 30.00 13.91
N GLY A 391 6.40 29.26 13.02
CA GLY A 391 7.00 27.95 13.26
C GLY A 391 6.00 26.79 13.29
N ASP A 392 4.82 26.93 12.69
CA ASP A 392 3.76 25.91 12.69
C ASP A 392 3.93 24.86 11.58
N GLY A 393 4.90 25.05 10.68
CA GLY A 393 5.27 24.11 9.63
C GLY A 393 4.50 24.29 8.31
N VAL A 394 3.74 25.38 8.16
CA VAL A 394 3.16 25.81 6.88
C VAL A 394 3.55 27.26 6.58
N LEU A 395 3.39 27.68 5.32
CA LEU A 395 3.45 29.11 4.95
C LEU A 395 2.03 29.56 4.64
N ASP A 396 1.50 30.46 5.45
CA ASP A 396 0.21 31.08 5.21
C ASP A 396 0.34 32.49 4.62
N HIS A 397 -0.80 33.17 4.43
CA HIS A 397 -0.81 34.54 3.93
C HIS A 397 0.02 35.50 4.79
N GLN A 398 -0.06 35.39 6.12
CA GLN A 398 0.66 36.29 7.02
C GLN A 398 2.16 36.04 6.99
N ASP A 399 2.58 34.79 6.85
CA ASP A 399 4.00 34.44 6.74
C ASP A 399 4.61 35.05 5.48
N LEU A 400 3.97 34.87 4.32
CA LEU A 400 4.46 35.38 3.05
C LEU A 400 4.41 36.91 2.97
N GLU A 401 3.33 37.53 3.44
CA GLU A 401 3.17 39.00 3.47
C GLU A 401 4.26 39.68 4.32
N LYS A 402 4.68 39.05 5.42
CA LYS A 402 5.74 39.59 6.29
C LYS A 402 7.15 39.33 5.77
N THR A 403 7.39 38.17 5.16
CA THR A 403 8.76 37.70 4.90
C THR A 403 9.23 37.94 3.47
N LEU A 404 8.35 37.96 2.47
CA LEU A 404 8.72 38.23 1.08
C LEU A 404 9.29 39.65 0.86
N PRO A 405 8.74 40.73 1.45
CA PRO A 405 9.32 42.07 1.32
C PRO A 405 10.72 42.19 1.95
N LEU A 406 11.03 41.36 2.95
CA LEU A 406 12.34 41.33 3.60
C LEU A 406 13.40 40.64 2.75
N LEU A 407 12.98 39.72 1.89
CA LEU A 407 13.85 39.06 0.91
C LEU A 407 14.12 39.96 -0.30
N ASP A 408 13.09 40.64 -0.79
CA ASP A 408 13.21 41.64 -1.86
C ASP A 408 11.94 42.53 -1.88
N PRO A 409 12.05 43.85 -1.60
CA PRO A 409 10.91 44.75 -1.52
C PRO A 409 10.07 44.84 -2.81
N ASP A 410 10.69 44.57 -3.96
CA ASP A 410 10.04 44.70 -5.27
C ASP A 410 9.24 43.44 -5.69
N LEU A 411 9.28 42.34 -4.90
CA LEU A 411 8.61 41.08 -5.24
C LEU A 411 7.11 41.08 -4.96
N VAL A 412 6.64 41.81 -3.95
CA VAL A 412 5.23 41.75 -3.50
C VAL A 412 4.32 42.68 -4.32
N GLU A 413 4.88 43.75 -4.88
CA GLU A 413 4.12 44.63 -5.80
C GLU A 413 3.84 43.97 -7.15
N ALA A 414 4.52 42.85 -7.47
CA ALA A 414 4.40 42.15 -8.76
C ALA A 414 3.39 40.99 -8.76
N ASP A 415 3.16 40.33 -7.62
CA ASP A 415 2.28 39.16 -7.48
C ASP A 415 1.49 39.25 -6.15
N ASP A 416 0.17 39.07 -6.17
CA ASP A 416 -0.66 39.01 -4.95
C ASP A 416 -0.31 37.74 -4.14
N VAL A 417 -0.26 37.83 -2.81
CA VAL A 417 0.01 36.68 -1.91
C VAL A 417 -1.03 35.57 -2.11
N GLU A 418 -2.28 35.93 -2.41
CA GLU A 418 -3.32 34.95 -2.76
C GLU A 418 -2.99 34.21 -4.06
N ASP A 419 -2.51 34.93 -5.07
CA ASP A 419 -2.11 34.36 -6.37
C ASP A 419 -0.86 33.48 -6.24
N ILE A 420 0.06 33.84 -5.33
CA ILE A 420 1.24 33.04 -4.99
C ILE A 420 0.82 31.69 -4.39
N LEU A 421 -0.05 31.72 -3.37
CA LEU A 421 -0.52 30.51 -2.70
C LEU A 421 -1.30 29.61 -3.66
N ALA A 422 -2.17 30.21 -4.50
CA ALA A 422 -2.90 29.50 -5.53
C ALA A 422 -1.96 28.89 -6.59
N GLY A 423 -0.97 29.64 -7.06
CA GLY A 423 0.03 29.21 -8.04
C GLY A 423 0.97 28.12 -7.50
N ALA A 424 1.20 28.10 -6.19
CA ALA A 424 1.95 27.06 -5.48
C ALA A 424 1.13 25.79 -5.20
N GLY A 425 -0.16 25.79 -5.52
CA GLY A 425 -1.05 24.64 -5.39
C GLY A 425 -1.71 24.50 -4.01
N SER A 426 -1.80 25.58 -3.24
CA SER A 426 -2.53 25.59 -1.98
C SER A 426 -4.03 25.49 -2.21
N GLU A 427 -4.70 24.55 -1.52
CA GLU A 427 -6.16 24.38 -1.56
C GLU A 427 -6.87 25.10 -0.39
N ASN A 428 -6.12 25.49 0.64
CA ASN A 428 -6.65 26.07 1.88
C ASN A 428 -5.95 27.38 2.31
N GLY A 429 -5.12 27.98 1.45
CA GLY A 429 -4.34 29.18 1.77
C GLY A 429 -3.08 28.90 2.61
N GLU A 430 -2.73 27.64 2.80
CA GLU A 430 -1.51 27.19 3.48
C GLU A 430 -0.63 26.39 2.51
N LEU A 431 0.68 26.59 2.59
CA LEU A 431 1.66 25.89 1.76
C LEU A 431 2.56 25.01 2.63
N ARG A 432 2.51 23.70 2.43
CA ARG A 432 3.40 22.76 3.14
C ARG A 432 4.79 22.77 2.53
N PHE A 433 5.80 22.37 3.31
CA PHE A 433 7.19 22.28 2.85
C PHE A 433 7.37 21.56 1.50
N SER A 434 6.67 20.44 1.27
CA SER A 434 6.74 19.71 0.00
C SER A 434 6.18 20.49 -1.18
N GLU A 435 5.13 21.28 -0.97
CA GLU A 435 4.49 22.12 -1.99
C GLU A 435 5.35 23.34 -2.28
N PHE A 436 5.92 23.95 -1.24
CA PHE A 436 6.93 25.01 -1.35
C PHE A 436 8.15 24.57 -2.18
N VAL A 437 8.75 23.42 -1.89
CA VAL A 437 9.91 22.93 -2.66
C VAL A 437 9.52 22.71 -4.12
N ALA A 438 8.37 22.09 -4.39
CA ALA A 438 7.89 21.87 -5.75
C ALA A 438 7.63 23.19 -6.50
N TRP A 439 7.05 24.17 -5.81
CA TRP A 439 6.76 25.50 -6.35
C TRP A 439 8.03 26.28 -6.69
N VAL A 440 8.98 26.37 -5.75
CA VAL A 440 10.25 27.09 -5.96
C VAL A 440 11.09 26.42 -7.06
N HIS A 441 11.13 25.09 -7.09
CA HIS A 441 11.87 24.34 -8.12
C HIS A 441 11.25 24.49 -9.52
N ALA A 442 9.95 24.77 -9.62
CA ALA A 442 9.31 24.97 -10.91
C ALA A 442 9.81 26.24 -11.63
N ALA A 443 10.31 27.24 -10.88
CA ALA A 443 10.90 28.49 -11.39
C ALA A 443 10.04 29.21 -12.47
N LYS A 444 8.71 29.19 -12.31
CA LYS A 444 7.75 29.66 -13.32
C LYS A 444 7.36 31.12 -13.18
N CYS A 445 7.67 31.76 -12.05
CA CYS A 445 7.42 33.18 -11.80
C CYS A 445 8.65 33.85 -11.17
N PRO A 446 8.74 35.20 -11.22
CA PRO A 446 9.87 35.95 -10.68
C PRO A 446 10.22 35.57 -9.23
N ILE A 447 9.21 35.34 -8.40
CA ILE A 447 9.37 34.93 -6.99
C ILE A 447 10.06 33.57 -6.88
N THR A 448 9.58 32.55 -7.59
CA THR A 448 10.21 31.22 -7.57
C THR A 448 11.63 31.24 -8.11
N THR A 449 11.92 32.05 -9.13
CA THR A 449 13.29 32.24 -9.65
C THR A 449 14.20 32.87 -8.61
N ARG A 450 13.69 33.84 -7.84
CA ARG A 450 14.46 34.55 -6.81
C ARG A 450 14.71 33.69 -5.56
N LEU A 451 13.68 32.99 -5.09
CA LEU A 451 13.79 32.04 -3.98
C LEU A 451 14.76 30.90 -4.34
N LEU A 452 14.73 30.42 -5.59
CA LEU A 452 15.68 29.43 -6.07
C LEU A 452 17.11 29.96 -6.14
N ALA A 453 17.30 31.23 -6.51
CA ALA A 453 18.60 31.88 -6.49
C ALA A 453 19.16 32.03 -5.06
N GLU A 454 18.30 32.29 -4.07
CA GLU A 454 18.70 32.36 -2.66
C GLU A 454 19.09 30.98 -2.10
N VAL A 455 18.40 29.93 -2.53
CA VAL A 455 18.79 28.54 -2.23
C VAL A 455 20.07 28.11 -2.94
N SER A 456 20.42 28.78 -4.04
CA SER A 456 21.62 28.48 -4.84
C SER A 456 22.86 29.29 -4.43
N ARG A 457 22.70 30.32 -3.59
CA ARG A 457 23.79 31.02 -2.90
C ARG A 457 24.35 30.15 -1.78
#